data_AF-A0A2N6VIB9-F1
#
_entry.id   AF-A0A2N6VIB9-F1
#
_cell.length_a   1.000
_cell.length_b   1.000
_cell.length_c   1.000
_cell.angle_alpha   90.00
_cell.angle_beta   90.00
_cell.angle_gamma   90.00
#
_symmetry.space_group_name_H-M   'P 1'
#
loop_
_entity.id
_entity.type
_entity.pdbx_description
1 polymer ?
#
loop_
_entity_poly.entity_id
_entity_poly.type
_entity_poly.pdbx_seq_one_letter_code
_entity_poly.pdbx_strand_id
1 'polypeptide(L)' 'RAVIFAEDGRTVASASTEFTQSFPQPGWVEHDAQEIWLTSSQVIGAALGHARRFRL' A
#
# COMPACT_ATOMS: atom_id res chain seq x y z
N ARG A 1 0.68 -0.38 2.42
CA ARG A 1 1.98 0.13 1.88
C ARG A 1 2.57 -0.93 0.96
N ALA A 2 3.23 -0.52 -0.13
CA ALA A 2 4.04 -1.39 -0.97
C ALA A 2 5.45 -0.79 -1.16
N VAL A 3 6.47 -1.64 -1.24
CA VAL A 3 7.88 -1.26 -1.42
C VAL A 3 8.52 -2.19 -2.45
N ILE A 4 9.25 -1.60 -3.40
CA ILE A 4 10.01 -2.32 -4.44
C ILE A 4 11.49 -2.24 -4.06
N PHE A 5 12.16 -3.39 -4.04
CA PHE A 5 13.59 -3.50 -3.76
C PHE A 5 14.33 -3.94 -5.02
N ALA A 6 15.56 -3.45 -5.18
CA ALA A 6 16.53 -3.98 -6.12
C ALA A 6 17.17 -5.27 -5.56
N GLU A 7 17.91 -5.99 -6.40
CA GLU A 7 18.61 -7.23 -6.01
C GLU A 7 19.62 -7.02 -4.88
N ASP A 8 20.20 -5.82 -4.80
CA ASP A 8 21.11 -5.42 -3.72
C ASP A 8 20.40 -4.93 -2.44
N GLY A 9 19.07 -5.04 -2.39
CA GLY A 9 18.25 -4.65 -1.24
C GLY A 9 17.96 -3.14 -1.14
N ARG A 10 18.43 -2.31 -2.08
CA ARG A 10 18.05 -0.88 -2.09
C ARG A 10 16.58 -0.70 -2.44
N THR A 11 15.91 0.22 -1.73
CA THR A 11 14.55 0.63 -2.08
C THR A 11 14.55 1.41 -3.39
N VAL A 12 13.81 0.93 -4.38
CA VAL A 12 13.64 1.57 -5.69
C VAL A 12 12.41 2.49 -5.70
N ALA A 13 11.32 2.04 -5.08
CA ALA A 13 10.10 2.82 -4.99
C ALA A 13 9.24 2.35 -3.82
N SER A 14 8.35 3.22 -3.36
CA SER A 14 7.29 2.84 -2.43
C SER A 14 6.03 3.65 -2.67
N ALA A 15 4.91 3.12 -2.20
CA ALA A 15 3.65 3.84 -2.12
C ALA A 15 2.88 3.42 -0.86
N SER A 16 2.08 4.33 -0.33
CA SER A 16 1.20 4.10 0.81
C SER A 16 -0.06 4.93 0.64
N THR A 17 -1.15 4.43 1.19
CA THR A 17 -2.41 5.15 1.33
C THR A 17 -2.96 4.83 2.72
N GLU A 18 -3.72 5.77 3.26
CA GLU A 18 -4.54 5.52 4.44
C GLU A 18 -5.76 4.66 4.05
N PHE A 19 -6.31 3.97 5.04
CA PHE A 19 -7.54 3.19 4.93
C PHE A 19 -8.32 3.33 6.24
N THR A 20 -9.61 3.04 6.20
CA THR A 20 -10.53 3.38 7.30
C THR A 20 -10.39 2.43 8.49
N GLN A 21 -10.47 3.00 9.69
CA GLN A 21 -10.66 2.26 10.93
C GLN A 21 -12.04 2.61 11.49
N SER A 22 -12.90 1.60 11.67
CA SER A 22 -14.24 1.76 12.21
C SER A 22 -14.26 1.43 13.71
N PHE A 23 -14.97 2.25 14.49
CA PHE A 23 -15.12 2.10 15.94
C PHE A 23 -16.61 2.06 16.32
N PRO A 24 -17.35 1.00 15.95
CA PRO A 24 -18.81 0.97 16.12
C PRO A 24 -19.24 0.88 17.59
N GLN A 25 -18.37 0.37 18.47
CA GLN A 25 -18.61 0.25 19.90
C GLN A 25 -17.33 0.58 20.70
N PRO A 26 -17.45 1.00 21.97
CA PRO A 26 -16.30 1.21 22.82
C PRO A 26 -15.38 -0.01 22.88
N GLY A 27 -14.10 0.20 22.55
CA GLY A 27 -13.09 -0.86 22.53
C GLY A 27 -13.05 -1.72 21.27
N TRP A 28 -13.96 -1.50 20.30
CA TRP A 28 -13.96 -2.24 19.03
C TRP A 28 -13.14 -1.53 17.98
N VAL A 29 -12.49 -2.33 17.14
CA VAL A 29 -11.78 -1.88 15.94
C VAL A 29 -12.13 -2.83 14.81
N GLU A 30 -12.76 -2.29 13.78
CA GLU A 30 -13.16 -3.03 12.59
C GLU A 30 -12.54 -2.43 11.33
N HIS A 31 -12.35 -3.28 10.31
CA HIS A 31 -11.89 -2.89 8.98
C HIS A 31 -12.72 -3.61 7.91
N ASP A 32 -12.98 -2.92 6.81
CA ASP A 32 -13.62 -3.52 5.64
C ASP A 32 -12.58 -4.33 4.84
N ALA A 33 -12.83 -5.63 4.66
CA ALA A 33 -11.98 -6.52 3.88
C ALA A 33 -11.83 -6.08 2.42
N GLN A 34 -12.89 -5.52 1.82
CA GLN A 34 -12.85 -4.99 0.46
C GLN A 34 -11.96 -3.74 0.37
N GLU A 35 -12.04 -2.85 1.36
CA GLU A 35 -11.16 -1.67 1.42
C GLU A 35 -9.70 -2.07 1.60
N ILE A 36 -9.41 -3.05 2.47
CA ILE A 36 -8.06 -3.60 2.64
C ILE A 36 -7.53 -4.13 1.30
N TRP A 37 -8.33 -4.90 0.57
CA TRP A 37 -7.91 -5.46 -0.72
C TRP A 37 -7.68 -4.37 -1.77
N LEU A 38 -8.62 -3.44 -1.92
CA LEU A 38 -8.55 -2.39 -2.93
C LEU A 38 -7.38 -1.44 -2.68
N THR A 39 -7.20 -0.99 -1.43
CA THR A 39 -6.08 -0.11 -1.06
C THR A 39 -4.73 -0.81 -1.21
N SER A 40 -4.65 -2.11 -0.92
CA SER A 40 -3.45 -2.92 -1.16
C SER A 40 -3.12 -3.01 -2.66
N SER A 41 -4.10 -3.35 -3.50
CA SER A 41 -3.94 -3.41 -4.96
C SER A 41 -3.51 -2.06 -5.54
N GLN A 42 -4.14 -0.97 -5.07
CA GLN A 42 -3.80 0.40 -5.47
C GLN A 42 -2.35 0.76 -5.16
N VAL A 43 -1.86 0.52 -3.93
CA VAL A 43 -0.48 0.88 -3.58
C VAL A 43 0.55 0.00 -4.28
N ILE A 44 0.22 -1.26 -4.60
CA ILE A 44 1.07 -2.12 -5.44
C ILE A 44 1.22 -1.51 -6.83
N GLY A 45 0.09 -1.16 -7.48
CA GLY A 45 0.08 -0.53 -8.80
C GLY A 45 0.87 0.79 -8.80
N ALA A 46 0.68 1.63 -7.80
CA ALA A 46 1.40 2.89 -7.65
C ALA A 46 2.92 2.67 -7.47
N ALA A 47 3.34 1.75 -6.60
CA ALA A 47 4.76 1.46 -6.38
C ALA A 47 5.44 0.91 -7.65
N LEU A 48 4.75 0.04 -8.41
CA LEU A 48 5.24 -0.46 -9.70
C LEU A 48 5.33 0.66 -10.75
N GLY A 49 4.33 1.55 -10.81
CA GLY A 49 4.34 2.72 -11.69
C GLY A 49 5.50 3.67 -11.38
N HIS A 50 5.73 3.95 -10.10
CA HIS A 50 6.88 4.75 -9.65
C HIS A 50 8.21 4.10 -10.05
N ALA A 51 8.38 2.79 -9.81
CA ALA A 51 9.60 2.07 -10.16
C ALA A 51 9.91 2.08 -11.66
N ARG A 52 8.89 1.99 -12.53
CA ARG A 52 9.05 2.03 -14.00
C ARG A 52 9.54 3.39 -14.50
N ARG A 53 9.26 4.48 -13.78
CA ARG A 53 9.66 5.84 -14.15
C ARG A 53 11.16 6.11 -13.93
N PHE A 54 11.84 5.30 -13.12
CA PHE A 54 13.29 5.40 -12.84
C PHE A 54 14.18 4.61 -13.81
N ARG A 55 13.61 3.92 -14.82
CA ARG A 55 14.35 3.13 -15.83
C ARG A 55 14.48 3.81 -17.21
N LEU A 56 14.08 5.09 -17.33
CA LEU A 56 14.31 5.94 -18.51
C LEU A 56 15.39 6.98 -18.16
#